data_AF-A0A8A1MGV1-F1
#
_entry.id   AF-A0A8A1MGV1-F1
#
_cell.length_a   1.000
_cell.length_b   1.000
_cell.length_c   1.000
_cell.angle_alpha   90.00
_cell.angle_beta   90.00
_cell.angle_gamma   90.00
#
_symmetry.space_group_name_H-M   'P 1'
#
loop_
_entity.id
_entity.type
_entity.pdbx_description
1 polymer ?
#
loop_
_entity_poly.entity_id
_entity_poly.type
_entity_poly.pdbx_seq_one_letter_code
_entity_poly.pdbx_strand_id
1 'polypeptide(L)'
;MILSAGASIITVHGRRREQKGHNTGLADWSYIRYLRENLPADTVIFANGNILNHGDIEKCLEATGADGVMSAEGNLCDPTIFSGPPPSSSVGGSGMRGEERDGAEYWVGRDRKGGYRVDFVLRRYMDIIYKYVLEVPPPERKPLYVSSPTATFSANNANSDPATCDSIHTSPPVEDAEKKNENGEGDEPPKKKRKRNKEDAKPTSPNLVSIQGHLFQLLRPLISKHTHIRDVLSKCRAGRMSEFENIVSLVEAAVQSGIQEHDAFPERFETPLEERATKSEIEDEKTDAQPPSSKATVAQYKRPWWVCQPYVRPLPEEALQIGAMQPKKRDILVRKNEELGKVVERNGDGDVDAIAGTPDGLASGSDKENCTLVPSAVSG
;
A
#
# COMPACT_ATOMS: atom_id res chain seq x y z
N MET A 1 -15.82 27.88 -18.81
CA MET A 1 -15.56 26.86 -19.84
C MET A 1 -16.06 25.47 -19.42
N ILE A 2 -15.61 24.88 -18.30
CA ILE A 2 -16.06 23.53 -17.89
C ILE A 2 -17.56 23.49 -17.58
N LEU A 3 -18.05 24.38 -16.70
CA LEU A 3 -19.49 24.43 -16.37
C LEU A 3 -20.35 24.81 -17.57
N SER A 4 -19.89 25.79 -18.37
CA SER A 4 -20.58 26.19 -19.61
C SER A 4 -20.64 25.08 -20.67
N ALA A 5 -19.77 24.06 -20.59
CA ALA A 5 -19.83 22.88 -21.44
C ALA A 5 -20.87 21.84 -20.96
N GLY A 6 -21.62 22.13 -19.88
CA GLY A 6 -22.70 21.28 -19.37
C GLY A 6 -22.26 20.26 -18.31
N ALA A 7 -21.10 20.44 -17.67
CA ALA A 7 -20.67 19.54 -16.60
C ALA A 7 -21.63 19.61 -15.38
N SER A 8 -22.17 18.46 -14.97
CA SER A 8 -23.07 18.37 -13.81
C SER A 8 -22.32 18.32 -12.47
N ILE A 9 -21.11 17.78 -12.48
CA ILE A 9 -20.26 17.62 -11.29
C ILE A 9 -18.82 17.92 -11.71
N ILE A 10 -18.06 18.59 -10.85
CA ILE A 10 -16.62 18.73 -11.00
C ILE A 10 -15.90 18.08 -9.82
N THR A 11 -14.82 17.36 -10.10
CA THR A 11 -13.92 16.85 -9.07
C THR A 11 -12.59 17.60 -9.18
N VAL A 12 -12.14 18.17 -8.06
CA VAL A 12 -10.93 18.97 -8.02
C VAL A 12 -9.90 18.26 -7.17
N HIS A 13 -8.79 17.86 -7.80
CA HIS A 13 -7.60 17.44 -7.06
C HIS A 13 -6.83 18.69 -6.62
N GLY A 14 -6.53 18.83 -5.32
CA GLY A 14 -5.76 19.95 -4.77
C GLY A 14 -4.27 19.98 -5.16
N ARG A 15 -3.86 19.37 -6.28
CA ARG A 15 -2.47 19.34 -6.75
C ARG A 15 -2.39 19.85 -8.18
N ARG A 16 -1.32 20.56 -8.48
CA ARG A 16 -0.97 20.98 -9.84
C ARG A 16 -0.46 19.80 -10.66
N ARG A 17 -0.47 19.94 -11.98
CA ARG A 17 -0.06 18.89 -12.94
C ARG A 17 1.39 18.43 -12.71
N GLU A 18 2.25 19.31 -12.21
CA GLU A 18 3.68 19.10 -11.99
C GLU A 18 3.97 18.29 -10.73
N GLN A 19 3.03 18.24 -9.78
CA GLN A 19 3.13 17.51 -8.51
C GLN A 19 2.82 16.02 -8.69
N LYS A 20 3.64 15.34 -9.49
CA LYS A 20 3.48 13.91 -9.85
C LYS A 20 4.76 13.12 -9.55
N GLY A 21 4.59 11.81 -9.38
CA GLY A 21 5.71 10.87 -9.19
C GLY A 21 6.48 11.19 -7.91
N HIS A 22 7.75 11.50 -8.02
CA HIS A 22 8.58 11.84 -6.87
C HIS A 22 8.35 13.26 -6.34
N ASN A 23 7.77 14.15 -7.17
CA ASN A 23 7.37 15.50 -6.77
C ASN A 23 5.97 15.50 -6.14
N THR A 24 5.47 14.35 -5.68
CA THR A 24 4.18 14.26 -5.02
C THR A 24 4.30 14.98 -3.67
N GLY A 25 3.73 16.18 -3.59
CA GLY A 25 3.56 16.92 -2.34
C GLY A 25 2.16 16.74 -1.77
N LEU A 26 1.83 17.55 -0.76
CA LEU A 26 0.47 17.63 -0.23
C LEU A 26 -0.46 18.30 -1.23
N ALA A 27 -1.72 17.85 -1.21
CA ALA A 27 -2.81 18.56 -1.84
C ALA A 27 -3.14 19.79 -1.01
N ASP A 28 -3.26 20.92 -1.69
CA ASP A 28 -3.67 22.18 -1.12
C ASP A 28 -5.19 22.34 -1.28
N TRP A 29 -5.89 22.19 -0.16
CA TRP A 29 -7.35 22.34 -0.09
C TRP A 29 -7.80 23.79 -0.25
N SER A 30 -6.92 24.78 -0.09
CA SER A 30 -7.27 26.20 -0.29
C SER A 30 -7.68 26.49 -1.73
N TYR A 31 -7.12 25.78 -2.71
CA TYR A 31 -7.56 25.90 -4.11
C TYR A 31 -8.98 25.41 -4.31
N ILE A 32 -9.38 24.34 -3.62
CA ILE A 32 -10.73 23.79 -3.70
C ILE A 32 -11.70 24.77 -3.03
N ARG A 33 -11.32 25.30 -1.87
CA ARG A 33 -12.09 26.33 -1.17
C ARG A 33 -12.30 27.57 -2.03
N TYR A 34 -11.23 28.07 -2.64
CA TYR A 34 -11.29 29.20 -3.57
C TYR A 34 -12.27 28.94 -4.71
N LEU A 35 -12.25 27.74 -5.32
CA LEU A 35 -13.19 27.39 -6.37
C LEU A 35 -14.63 27.32 -5.85
N ARG A 36 -14.86 26.75 -4.66
CA ARG A 36 -16.18 26.68 -4.05
C ARG A 36 -16.80 28.06 -3.84
N GLU A 37 -16.00 29.04 -3.41
CA GLU A 37 -16.43 30.42 -3.16
C GLU A 37 -16.67 31.24 -4.44
N ASN A 38 -16.05 30.86 -5.56
CA ASN A 38 -16.09 31.63 -6.81
C ASN A 38 -16.95 30.98 -7.92
N LEU A 39 -17.41 29.75 -7.71
CA LEU A 39 -18.29 29.06 -8.65
C LEU A 39 -19.77 29.16 -8.21
N PRO A 40 -20.73 29.05 -9.14
CA PRO A 40 -22.15 29.06 -8.82
C PRO A 40 -22.50 28.09 -7.68
N ALA A 41 -23.33 28.53 -6.73
CA ALA A 41 -23.62 27.77 -5.51
C ALA A 41 -24.21 26.37 -5.77
N ASP A 42 -24.94 26.22 -6.87
CA ASP A 42 -25.54 24.97 -7.34
C ASP A 42 -24.54 24.01 -8.02
N THR A 43 -23.30 24.45 -8.27
CA THR A 43 -22.25 23.58 -8.81
C THR A 43 -21.88 22.52 -7.79
N VAL A 44 -22.00 21.24 -8.11
CA VAL A 44 -21.54 20.15 -7.22
C VAL A 44 -20.03 19.94 -7.37
N ILE A 45 -19.29 20.05 -6.26
CA ILE A 45 -17.84 19.94 -6.21
C ILE A 45 -17.44 18.76 -5.32
N PHE A 46 -16.61 17.86 -5.86
CA PHE A 46 -15.98 16.79 -5.09
C PHE A 46 -14.50 17.13 -4.84
N ALA A 47 -14.11 17.18 -3.57
CA ALA A 47 -12.71 17.40 -3.18
C ALA A 47 -11.89 16.12 -3.32
N ASN A 48 -10.67 16.22 -3.85
CA ASN A 48 -9.76 15.09 -3.99
C ASN A 48 -8.32 15.45 -3.59
N GLY A 49 -7.65 14.47 -2.98
CA GLY A 49 -6.25 14.56 -2.57
C GLY A 49 -6.11 14.58 -1.04
N ASN A 50 -5.19 13.74 -0.54
CA ASN A 50 -4.83 13.65 0.88
C ASN A 50 -5.97 13.24 1.84
N ILE A 51 -7.00 12.51 1.37
CA ILE A 51 -7.97 11.80 2.21
C ILE A 51 -7.40 10.42 2.54
N LEU A 52 -6.83 10.25 3.74
CA LEU A 52 -6.04 9.07 4.12
C LEU A 52 -6.80 8.11 5.05
N ASN A 53 -7.74 8.62 5.85
CA ASN A 53 -8.64 7.81 6.66
C ASN A 53 -10.07 8.39 6.70
N HIS A 54 -10.97 7.70 7.41
CA HIS A 54 -12.36 8.12 7.60
C HIS A 54 -12.49 9.52 8.21
N GLY A 55 -11.68 9.83 9.23
CA GLY A 55 -11.71 11.11 9.93
C GLY A 55 -11.24 12.31 9.09
N ASP A 56 -10.58 12.08 7.95
CA ASP A 56 -10.17 13.16 7.04
C ASP A 56 -11.32 13.65 6.16
N ILE A 57 -12.41 12.88 6.06
CA ILE A 57 -13.57 13.21 5.22
C ILE A 57 -14.21 14.50 5.72
N GLU A 58 -14.58 14.54 7.00
CA GLU A 58 -15.23 15.70 7.62
C GLU A 58 -14.32 16.92 7.59
N LYS A 59 -13.05 16.77 7.98
CA LYS A 59 -12.04 17.84 7.92
C LYS A 59 -11.90 18.43 6.53
N CYS A 60 -11.92 17.59 5.50
CA CYS A 60 -11.83 18.05 4.11
C CYS A 60 -13.07 18.83 3.70
N LEU A 61 -14.26 18.33 4.03
CA LEU A 61 -15.52 19.01 3.72
C LEU A 61 -15.60 20.37 4.44
N GLU A 62 -15.22 20.43 5.72
CA GLU A 62 -15.15 21.67 6.48
C GLU A 62 -14.16 22.68 5.87
N ALA A 63 -12.94 22.24 5.56
CA ALA A 63 -11.90 23.11 5.03
C ALA A 63 -12.20 23.62 3.60
N THR A 64 -12.85 22.79 2.77
CA THR A 64 -13.07 23.11 1.35
C THR A 64 -14.46 23.68 1.07
N GLY A 65 -15.45 23.37 1.89
CA GLY A 65 -16.87 23.60 1.58
C GLY A 65 -17.39 22.78 0.39
N ALA A 66 -16.67 21.74 -0.03
CA ALA A 66 -17.09 20.85 -1.11
C ALA A 66 -18.32 20.01 -0.71
N ASP A 67 -19.05 19.52 -1.70
CA ASP A 67 -20.28 18.73 -1.52
C ASP A 67 -20.00 17.24 -1.27
N GLY A 68 -18.78 16.80 -1.57
CA GLY A 68 -18.35 15.43 -1.39
C GLY A 68 -16.85 15.27 -1.47
N VAL A 69 -16.36 14.07 -1.17
CA VAL A 69 -14.95 13.70 -1.28
C VAL A 69 -14.77 12.55 -2.26
N MET A 70 -13.65 12.54 -2.96
CA MET A 70 -13.17 11.41 -3.75
C MET A 70 -11.83 10.97 -3.18
N SER A 71 -11.66 9.67 -2.95
CA SER A 71 -10.37 9.07 -2.56
C SER A 71 -9.90 8.07 -3.61
N ALA A 72 -8.57 7.97 -3.75
CA ALA A 72 -7.92 7.06 -4.69
C ALA A 72 -6.85 6.21 -3.98
N GLU A 73 -5.68 6.77 -3.70
CA GLU A 73 -4.56 6.02 -3.11
C GLU A 73 -4.87 5.47 -1.71
N GLY A 74 -5.54 6.24 -0.86
CA GLY A 74 -5.97 5.77 0.46
C GLY A 74 -6.83 4.51 0.39
N ASN A 75 -7.74 4.46 -0.58
CA ASN A 75 -8.65 3.33 -0.80
C ASN A 75 -7.95 2.02 -1.21
N LEU A 76 -6.72 2.09 -1.75
CA LEU A 76 -5.95 0.90 -2.10
C LEU A 76 -5.31 0.22 -0.87
N CYS A 77 -5.00 1.00 0.17
CA CYS A 77 -4.40 0.51 1.41
C CYS A 77 -5.45 0.28 2.50
N ASP A 78 -6.51 1.08 2.49
CA ASP A 78 -7.65 0.97 3.40
C ASP A 78 -8.96 1.21 2.62
N PRO A 79 -9.59 0.14 2.08
CA PRO A 79 -10.85 0.26 1.36
C PRO A 79 -12.04 0.55 2.30
N THR A 80 -11.81 0.58 3.62
CA THR A 80 -12.84 0.89 4.62
C THR A 80 -12.92 2.38 4.94
N ILE A 81 -12.22 3.23 4.18
CA ILE A 81 -12.17 4.69 4.39
C ILE A 81 -13.55 5.35 4.50
N PHE A 82 -14.57 4.82 3.82
CA PHE A 82 -15.95 5.33 3.87
C PHE A 82 -16.83 4.63 4.92
N SER A 83 -16.28 3.68 5.67
CA SER A 83 -16.97 2.95 6.73
C SER A 83 -16.54 3.50 8.09
N GLY A 84 -17.52 3.96 8.88
CA GLY A 84 -17.27 4.31 10.27
C GLY A 84 -16.89 3.09 11.11
N PRO A 85 -16.43 3.29 12.36
CA PRO A 85 -16.31 2.20 13.31
C PRO A 85 -17.68 1.52 13.48
N PRO A 86 -17.72 0.19 13.65
CA PRO A 86 -18.97 -0.46 13.94
C PRO A 86 -19.51 0.03 15.30
N PRO A 87 -20.84 0.00 15.52
CA PRO A 87 -21.45 0.51 16.74
C PRO A 87 -20.84 -0.13 18.00
N SER A 88 -20.75 0.64 19.08
CA SER A 88 -20.02 0.26 20.32
C SER A 88 -20.47 -1.03 21.00
N SER A 89 -21.61 -1.61 20.61
CA SER A 89 -22.04 -2.94 21.04
C SER A 89 -21.25 -4.11 20.40
N SER A 90 -20.48 -3.86 19.33
CA SER A 90 -19.66 -4.89 18.64
C SER A 90 -18.15 -4.71 18.83
N VAL A 91 -17.70 -3.59 19.39
CA VAL A 91 -16.29 -3.36 19.72
C VAL A 91 -16.07 -3.85 21.14
N GLY A 92 -15.33 -4.95 21.28
CA GLY A 92 -15.03 -5.64 22.54
C GLY A 92 -14.76 -4.70 23.71
N GLY A 93 -15.81 -4.45 24.48
CA GLY A 93 -15.82 -3.71 25.73
C GLY A 93 -17.07 -4.11 26.47
N SER A 94 -16.93 -5.08 27.38
CA SER A 94 -17.87 -5.44 28.47
C SER A 94 -19.19 -4.65 28.46
N GLY A 95 -20.17 -5.10 27.67
CA GLY A 95 -21.46 -4.44 27.53
C GLY A 95 -22.49 -5.39 26.92
N MET A 96 -23.62 -5.53 27.59
CA MET A 96 -24.58 -6.63 27.49
C MET A 96 -25.56 -6.49 26.31
N ARG A 97 -25.96 -7.65 25.74
CA ARG A 97 -27.18 -7.98 24.96
C ARG A 97 -27.30 -7.52 23.50
N GLY A 98 -27.39 -8.54 22.63
CA GLY A 98 -28.26 -8.55 21.45
C GLY A 98 -27.53 -8.59 20.12
N GLU A 99 -27.53 -9.76 19.47
CA GLU A 99 -26.92 -10.11 18.18
C GLU A 99 -25.38 -10.27 18.21
N GLU A 100 -24.94 -11.54 18.22
CA GLU A 100 -23.55 -11.97 18.06
C GLU A 100 -23.01 -11.50 16.70
N ARG A 101 -22.47 -10.28 16.65
CA ARG A 101 -21.55 -9.88 15.58
C ARG A 101 -20.14 -10.07 16.09
N ASP A 102 -19.39 -10.92 15.38
CA ASP A 102 -17.98 -11.20 15.64
C ASP A 102 -17.20 -9.88 15.81
N GLY A 103 -16.74 -9.59 17.02
CA GLY A 103 -15.79 -8.49 17.33
C GLY A 103 -14.42 -8.68 16.66
N ALA A 104 -14.34 -9.52 15.64
CA ALA A 104 -13.16 -9.86 14.87
C ALA A 104 -12.89 -8.89 13.71
N GLU A 105 -13.83 -8.00 13.37
CA GLU A 105 -13.71 -7.11 12.21
C GLU A 105 -12.89 -5.84 12.46
N TYR A 106 -12.99 -5.30 13.68
CA TYR A 106 -12.47 -3.97 14.01
C TYR A 106 -11.57 -4.04 15.24
N TRP A 107 -10.37 -3.49 15.12
CA TRP A 107 -9.41 -3.40 16.22
C TRP A 107 -9.45 -2.00 16.83
N VAL A 108 -9.29 -1.93 18.16
CA VAL A 108 -9.16 -0.68 18.90
C VAL A 108 -7.97 -0.79 19.85
N GLY A 109 -7.04 0.15 19.73
CA GLY A 109 -5.90 0.29 20.63
C GLY A 109 -6.25 1.01 21.93
N ARG A 110 -5.35 0.92 22.91
CA ARG A 110 -5.39 1.69 24.16
C ARG A 110 -5.33 3.19 23.91
N ASP A 111 -4.68 3.60 22.82
CA ASP A 111 -4.64 5.00 22.37
C ASP A 111 -5.98 5.52 21.79
N ARG A 112 -7.05 4.73 21.88
CA ARG A 112 -8.39 4.94 21.30
C ARG A 112 -8.41 5.03 19.78
N LYS A 113 -7.29 4.76 19.12
CA LYS A 113 -7.28 4.66 17.66
C LYS A 113 -7.77 3.29 17.27
N GLY A 114 -8.66 3.25 16.28
CA GLY A 114 -9.14 2.01 15.71
C GLY A 114 -8.87 1.88 14.22
N GLY A 115 -9.23 0.74 13.68
CA GLY A 115 -9.27 0.45 12.26
C GLY A 115 -9.75 -0.97 11.98
N TYR A 116 -10.23 -1.19 10.75
CA TYR A 116 -10.60 -2.53 10.31
C TYR A 116 -9.37 -3.42 10.17
N ARG A 117 -9.51 -4.69 10.57
CA ARG A 117 -8.44 -5.67 10.44
C ARG A 117 -8.27 -6.10 8.99
N VAL A 118 -7.02 -6.32 8.60
CA VAL A 118 -6.65 -6.60 7.22
C VAL A 118 -7.14 -7.98 6.75
N ASP A 119 -7.22 -8.96 7.65
CA ASP A 119 -7.76 -10.30 7.36
C ASP A 119 -9.26 -10.26 7.11
N PHE A 120 -10.01 -9.49 7.91
CA PHE A 120 -11.43 -9.23 7.66
C PHE A 120 -11.65 -8.56 6.30
N VAL A 121 -10.95 -7.46 6.04
CA VAL A 121 -11.07 -6.73 4.77
C VAL A 121 -10.70 -7.60 3.58
N LEU A 122 -9.66 -8.42 3.71
CA LEU A 122 -9.25 -9.39 2.69
C LEU A 122 -10.34 -10.43 2.43
N ARG A 123 -10.95 -11.02 3.46
CA ARG A 123 -12.09 -11.95 3.29
C ARG A 123 -13.23 -11.30 2.52
N ARG A 124 -13.63 -10.09 2.92
CA ARG A 124 -14.72 -9.35 2.26
C ARG A 124 -14.39 -9.05 0.80
N TYR A 125 -13.15 -8.66 0.52
CA TYR A 125 -12.66 -8.47 -0.85
C TYR A 125 -12.80 -9.76 -1.67
N MET A 126 -12.35 -10.90 -1.14
CA MET A 126 -12.45 -12.18 -1.82
C MET A 126 -13.92 -12.59 -2.03
N ASP A 127 -14.78 -12.45 -1.02
CA ASP A 127 -16.21 -12.77 -1.13
C ASP A 127 -16.90 -11.96 -2.23
N ILE A 128 -16.55 -10.69 -2.41
CA ILE A 128 -17.03 -9.85 -3.52
C ILE A 128 -16.60 -10.45 -4.87
N ILE A 129 -15.35 -10.91 -4.99
CA ILE A 129 -14.87 -11.56 -6.22
C ILE A 129 -15.64 -12.85 -6.49
N TYR A 130 -15.82 -13.74 -5.50
CA TYR A 130 -16.60 -14.97 -5.71
C TYR A 130 -18.04 -14.66 -6.12
N LYS A 131 -18.71 -13.79 -5.37
CA LYS A 131 -20.14 -13.52 -5.54
C LYS A 131 -20.45 -12.77 -6.84
N TYR A 132 -19.71 -11.71 -7.15
CA TYR A 132 -20.08 -10.78 -8.22
C TYR A 132 -19.22 -10.88 -9.47
N VAL A 133 -18.07 -11.56 -9.41
CA VAL A 133 -17.19 -11.73 -10.59
C VAL A 133 -17.21 -13.17 -11.09
N LEU A 134 -17.17 -14.13 -10.17
CA LEU A 134 -17.20 -15.56 -10.51
C LEU A 134 -18.60 -16.15 -10.44
N GLU A 135 -19.56 -15.43 -9.86
CA GLU A 135 -20.96 -15.83 -9.69
C GLU A 135 -21.12 -17.19 -8.99
N VAL A 136 -20.22 -17.48 -8.04
CA VAL A 136 -20.23 -18.69 -7.22
C VAL A 136 -20.22 -18.31 -5.74
N PRO A 137 -20.78 -19.16 -4.85
CA PRO A 137 -20.68 -18.91 -3.42
C PRO A 137 -19.20 -18.88 -2.98
N PRO A 138 -18.83 -17.99 -2.03
CA PRO A 138 -17.50 -18.02 -1.45
C PRO A 138 -17.28 -19.34 -0.68
N PRO A 139 -16.03 -19.82 -0.60
CA PRO A 139 -15.73 -21.03 0.16
C PRO A 139 -16.01 -20.84 1.65
N GLU A 140 -16.40 -21.91 2.34
CA GLU A 140 -16.57 -21.90 3.79
C GLU A 140 -15.20 -21.71 4.49
N ARG A 141 -15.14 -20.76 5.42
CA ARG A 141 -13.93 -20.44 6.19
C ARG A 141 -14.25 -20.51 7.69
N LYS A 142 -13.24 -20.86 8.50
CA LYS A 142 -13.37 -20.83 9.97
C LYS A 142 -13.64 -19.39 10.44
N PRO A 143 -14.32 -19.17 11.58
CA PRO A 143 -14.44 -17.84 12.17
C PRO A 143 -13.08 -17.17 12.36
N LEU A 144 -13.02 -15.85 12.24
CA LEU A 144 -11.78 -15.09 12.47
C LEU A 144 -11.39 -15.18 13.96
N TYR A 145 -10.09 -15.18 14.23
CA TYR A 145 -9.61 -15.19 15.61
C TYR A 145 -10.04 -13.91 16.35
N VAL A 146 -10.59 -14.07 17.55
CA VAL A 146 -10.91 -13.00 18.50
C VAL A 146 -10.16 -13.30 19.79
N SER A 147 -9.49 -12.29 20.36
CA SER A 147 -8.86 -12.44 21.67
C SER A 147 -9.93 -12.52 22.75
N SER A 148 -9.88 -13.58 23.56
CA SER A 148 -10.73 -13.71 24.74
C SER A 148 -10.01 -13.10 25.95
N PRO A 149 -10.63 -12.20 26.74
CA PRO A 149 -10.00 -11.58 27.90
C PRO A 149 -9.79 -12.53 29.10
N THR A 150 -9.78 -13.85 28.91
CA THR A 150 -9.64 -14.83 29.98
C THR A 150 -8.77 -16.00 29.56
N ALA A 151 -7.48 -15.74 29.39
CA ALA A 151 -6.45 -16.78 29.40
C ALA A 151 -5.28 -16.31 30.27
N THR A 152 -5.55 -16.03 31.55
CA THR A 152 -4.50 -16.12 32.57
C THR A 152 -4.05 -17.57 32.64
N PHE A 153 -2.77 -17.79 32.35
CA PHE A 153 -2.03 -19.03 32.51
C PHE A 153 -2.48 -19.82 33.76
N SER A 154 -3.08 -20.99 33.57
CA SER A 154 -3.04 -22.05 34.57
C SER A 154 -2.00 -23.07 34.14
N ALA A 155 -0.77 -22.86 34.59
CA ALA A 155 0.13 -23.97 34.88
C ALA A 155 -0.42 -24.67 36.13
N ASN A 156 -0.87 -25.94 35.99
CA ASN A 156 -0.48 -27.05 36.87
C ASN A 156 -1.24 -28.35 36.56
N ASN A 157 -0.45 -29.35 36.16
CA ASN A 157 -0.46 -30.76 36.54
C ASN A 157 -1.74 -31.61 36.48
N ALA A 158 -1.67 -32.65 35.65
CA ALA A 158 -1.90 -34.02 36.10
C ALA A 158 -1.05 -35.01 35.26
N ASN A 159 -0.01 -35.56 35.90
CA ASN A 159 0.66 -36.78 35.47
C ASN A 159 -0.31 -37.96 35.62
N SER A 160 -0.37 -38.82 34.60
CA SER A 160 -0.59 -40.26 34.79
C SER A 160 0.19 -41.02 33.71
N ASP A 161 1.09 -41.85 34.21
CA ASP A 161 2.16 -42.61 33.57
C ASP A 161 1.68 -43.84 32.73
N PRO A 162 2.59 -44.59 32.06
CA PRO A 162 2.39 -45.17 30.73
C PRO A 162 2.12 -46.68 30.73
N ALA A 163 1.52 -47.21 29.64
CA ALA A 163 1.77 -48.55 29.11
C ALA A 163 1.00 -48.83 27.78
N THR A 164 1.75 -49.30 26.76
CA THR A 164 1.39 -50.29 25.69
C THR A 164 0.21 -49.99 24.74
N CYS A 165 0.22 -50.26 23.43
CA CYS A 165 1.05 -51.07 22.54
C CYS A 165 0.78 -50.68 21.06
N ASP A 166 1.78 -50.94 20.22
CA ASP A 166 1.79 -51.24 18.78
C ASP A 166 0.59 -50.89 17.88
N SER A 167 0.88 -50.17 16.79
CA SER A 167 0.75 -50.75 15.43
C SER A 167 1.49 -49.93 14.37
N ILE A 168 2.19 -50.71 13.54
CA ILE A 168 3.11 -50.36 12.46
C ILE A 168 2.31 -49.95 11.20
N HIS A 169 2.78 -48.93 10.49
CA HIS A 169 2.74 -48.93 9.02
C HIS A 169 3.84 -48.05 8.42
N THR A 170 5.00 -48.68 8.18
CA THR A 170 6.13 -48.14 7.43
C THR A 170 5.91 -48.42 5.94
N SER A 171 6.11 -47.41 5.09
CA SER A 171 6.11 -47.55 3.62
C SER A 171 7.57 -47.67 3.11
N PRO A 172 7.84 -48.43 2.04
CA PRO A 172 9.18 -48.95 1.75
C PRO A 172 10.11 -47.93 1.04
N PRO A 173 11.44 -48.13 1.11
CA PRO A 173 12.44 -47.33 0.42
C PRO A 173 12.58 -47.76 -1.04
N VAL A 174 12.79 -46.80 -1.94
CA VAL A 174 13.01 -47.06 -3.37
C VAL A 174 14.52 -47.14 -3.63
N GLU A 175 14.91 -48.24 -4.27
CA GLU A 175 16.27 -48.66 -4.56
C GLU A 175 17.02 -47.72 -5.51
N ASP A 176 18.28 -47.46 -5.16
CA ASP A 176 19.32 -46.96 -6.06
C ASP A 176 19.63 -48.01 -7.14
N ALA A 177 19.50 -47.61 -8.40
CA ALA A 177 19.99 -48.37 -9.54
C ALA A 177 20.87 -47.48 -10.41
N GLU A 178 22.18 -47.56 -10.16
CA GLU A 178 23.23 -47.13 -11.06
C GLU A 178 23.13 -47.87 -12.40
N LYS A 179 23.12 -47.14 -13.52
CA LYS A 179 23.61 -47.66 -14.81
C LYS A 179 24.52 -46.64 -15.46
N LYS A 180 25.80 -47.00 -15.53
CA LYS A 180 26.81 -46.45 -16.43
C LYS A 180 26.38 -46.57 -17.88
N ASN A 181 26.71 -45.57 -18.69
CA ASN A 181 27.26 -45.76 -20.03
C ASN A 181 28.12 -44.54 -20.41
N GLU A 182 29.34 -44.84 -20.85
CA GLU A 182 30.35 -43.90 -21.32
C GLU A 182 30.16 -43.52 -22.80
N ASN A 183 30.81 -42.40 -23.14
CA ASN A 183 31.33 -41.95 -24.45
C ASN A 183 30.45 -41.11 -25.38
N GLY A 184 31.00 -39.94 -25.74
CA GLY A 184 30.74 -39.25 -27.00
C GLY A 184 30.75 -37.72 -26.89
N GLU A 185 31.88 -37.08 -27.22
CA GLU A 185 31.95 -35.64 -27.52
C GLU A 185 30.96 -35.26 -28.63
N GLY A 186 30.27 -34.13 -28.50
CA GLY A 186 29.38 -33.60 -29.53
C GLY A 186 28.66 -32.33 -29.09
N ASP A 187 29.06 -31.22 -29.71
CA ASP A 187 28.48 -29.87 -29.65
C ASP A 187 26.98 -29.88 -30.02
N GLU A 188 26.08 -29.31 -29.20
CA GLU A 188 24.64 -29.17 -29.53
C GLU A 188 24.06 -27.76 -29.22
N PRO A 189 23.15 -27.23 -30.08
CA PRO A 189 22.80 -25.80 -30.15
C PRO A 189 21.62 -25.42 -29.21
N PRO A 190 21.27 -24.11 -29.07
CA PRO A 190 20.37 -23.65 -28.02
C PRO A 190 18.92 -24.14 -28.21
N LYS A 191 18.32 -24.63 -27.11
CA LYS A 191 16.98 -25.22 -27.05
C LYS A 191 15.87 -24.24 -27.49
N LYS A 192 15.11 -24.64 -28.52
CA LYS A 192 13.87 -24.00 -29.00
C LYS A 192 12.85 -23.81 -27.86
N LYS A 193 12.25 -22.61 -27.78
CA LYS A 193 11.12 -22.27 -26.89
C LYS A 193 9.95 -23.26 -27.07
N ARG A 194 9.63 -24.04 -26.04
CA ARG A 194 8.41 -24.88 -25.99
C ARG A 194 7.16 -24.00 -26.06
N LYS A 195 6.25 -24.38 -26.95
CA LYS A 195 4.91 -23.81 -27.15
C LYS A 195 4.09 -24.00 -25.86
N ARG A 196 3.57 -22.91 -25.30
CA ARG A 196 2.80 -22.88 -24.05
C ARG A 196 1.46 -23.61 -24.26
N ASN A 197 1.12 -24.57 -23.40
CA ASN A 197 -0.16 -25.29 -23.45
C ASN A 197 -1.34 -24.32 -23.20
N LYS A 198 -2.48 -24.60 -23.84
CA LYS A 198 -3.67 -23.75 -23.99
C LYS A 198 -4.51 -23.56 -22.70
N GLU A 199 -4.12 -24.19 -21.58
CA GLU A 199 -4.87 -24.17 -20.31
C GLU A 199 -4.57 -22.95 -19.41
N ASP A 200 -3.49 -22.20 -19.68
CA ASP A 200 -3.07 -21.02 -18.89
C ASP A 200 -3.37 -19.69 -19.62
N ALA A 201 -4.54 -19.56 -20.24
CA ALA A 201 -4.94 -18.26 -20.78
C ALA A 201 -5.17 -17.28 -19.61
N LYS A 202 -4.38 -16.21 -19.53
CA LYS A 202 -4.55 -15.17 -18.50
C LYS A 202 -5.98 -14.63 -18.60
N PRO A 203 -6.74 -14.55 -17.49
CA PRO A 203 -8.09 -14.00 -17.53
C PRO A 203 -8.04 -12.57 -18.05
N THR A 204 -9.06 -12.19 -18.83
CA THR A 204 -9.21 -10.84 -19.37
C THR A 204 -9.99 -9.92 -18.44
N SER A 205 -10.70 -10.47 -17.45
CA SER A 205 -11.49 -9.69 -16.49
C SER A 205 -10.58 -8.76 -15.69
N PRO A 206 -10.80 -7.43 -15.73
CA PRO A 206 -9.99 -6.46 -14.99
C PRO A 206 -10.06 -6.71 -13.47
N ASN A 207 -11.18 -7.27 -12.98
CA ASN A 207 -11.36 -7.62 -11.58
C ASN A 207 -10.40 -8.73 -11.14
N LEU A 208 -10.15 -9.74 -11.98
CA LEU A 208 -9.27 -10.87 -11.66
C LEU A 208 -7.79 -10.54 -11.88
N VAL A 209 -7.48 -9.72 -12.88
CA VAL A 209 -6.09 -9.33 -13.19
C VAL A 209 -5.52 -8.39 -12.12
N SER A 210 -6.37 -7.59 -11.48
CA SER A 210 -5.93 -6.58 -10.52
C SER A 210 -5.79 -7.10 -9.08
N ILE A 211 -6.32 -8.29 -8.76
CA ILE A 211 -6.29 -8.87 -7.40
C ILE A 211 -4.89 -8.80 -6.79
N GLN A 212 -3.89 -9.34 -7.49
CA GLN A 212 -2.52 -9.37 -6.98
C GLN A 212 -2.01 -7.96 -6.64
N GLY A 213 -2.24 -6.99 -7.54
CA GLY A 213 -1.84 -5.59 -7.34
C GLY A 213 -2.54 -4.95 -6.15
N HIS A 214 -3.84 -5.18 -5.98
CA HIS A 214 -4.60 -4.70 -4.82
C HIS A 214 -4.09 -5.30 -3.52
N LEU A 215 -3.82 -6.60 -3.48
CA LEU A 215 -3.31 -7.26 -2.28
C LEU A 215 -1.92 -6.73 -1.86
N PHE A 216 -1.06 -6.37 -2.82
CA PHE A 216 0.21 -5.70 -2.50
C PHE A 216 0.03 -4.32 -1.84
N GLN A 217 -1.05 -3.60 -2.15
CA GLN A 217 -1.34 -2.31 -1.52
C GLN A 217 -2.02 -2.48 -0.17
N LEU A 218 -3.04 -3.34 -0.08
CA LEU A 218 -3.80 -3.63 1.14
C LEU A 218 -2.91 -4.25 2.22
N LEU A 219 -2.11 -5.26 1.85
CA LEU A 219 -1.28 -6.01 2.80
C LEU A 219 0.10 -5.38 3.03
N ARG A 220 0.36 -4.18 2.50
CA ARG A 220 1.69 -3.56 2.50
C ARG A 220 2.39 -3.56 3.87
N PRO A 221 1.73 -3.16 4.98
CA PRO A 221 2.36 -3.22 6.31
C PRO A 221 2.68 -4.66 6.74
N LEU A 222 1.76 -5.59 6.50
CA LEU A 222 1.89 -7.00 6.87
C LEU A 222 3.04 -7.69 6.11
N ILE A 223 3.07 -7.57 4.78
CA ILE A 223 4.08 -8.25 3.94
C ILE A 223 5.48 -7.64 4.07
N SER A 224 5.59 -6.44 4.66
CA SER A 224 6.88 -5.85 5.01
C SER A 224 7.55 -6.58 6.18
N LYS A 225 6.75 -7.17 7.08
CA LYS A 225 7.21 -8.02 8.20
C LYS A 225 7.21 -9.50 7.84
N HIS A 226 6.16 -9.97 7.17
CA HIS A 226 5.97 -11.37 6.78
C HIS A 226 6.40 -11.59 5.33
N THR A 227 7.72 -11.61 5.10
CA THR A 227 8.31 -11.73 3.75
C THR A 227 7.91 -13.02 3.03
N HIS A 228 7.69 -14.12 3.75
CA HIS A 228 7.20 -15.37 3.17
C HIS A 228 5.82 -15.19 2.50
N ILE A 229 4.91 -14.41 3.08
CA ILE A 229 3.58 -14.11 2.49
C ILE A 229 3.75 -13.26 1.23
N ARG A 230 4.66 -12.27 1.26
CA ARG A 230 5.02 -11.45 0.09
C ARG A 230 5.48 -12.32 -1.07
N ASP A 231 6.36 -13.29 -0.79
CA ASP A 231 6.98 -14.11 -1.81
C ASP A 231 5.96 -15.10 -2.42
N VAL A 232 5.04 -15.63 -1.61
CA VAL A 232 3.89 -16.42 -2.11
C VAL A 232 2.96 -15.55 -2.96
N LEU A 233 2.61 -14.34 -2.49
CA LEU A 233 1.74 -13.41 -3.22
C LEU A 233 2.33 -13.03 -4.59
N SER A 234 3.64 -12.85 -4.67
CA SER A 234 4.34 -12.52 -5.93
C SER A 234 4.21 -13.60 -7.01
N LYS A 235 4.02 -14.86 -6.59
CA LYS A 235 3.90 -16.02 -7.48
C LYS A 235 2.46 -16.33 -7.90
N CYS A 236 1.48 -15.73 -7.22
CA CYS A 236 0.06 -15.91 -7.53
C CYS A 236 -0.25 -15.43 -8.96
N ARG A 237 -1.14 -16.14 -9.64
CA ARG A 237 -1.59 -15.81 -11.00
C ARG A 237 -3.06 -15.44 -11.02
N ALA A 238 -3.38 -14.43 -11.82
CA ALA A 238 -4.76 -14.03 -12.06
C ALA A 238 -5.62 -15.22 -12.50
N GLY A 239 -6.79 -15.38 -11.89
CA GLY A 239 -7.75 -16.44 -12.18
C GLY A 239 -7.52 -17.74 -11.39
N ARG A 240 -6.39 -17.93 -10.71
CA ARG A 240 -6.15 -19.09 -9.85
C ARG A 240 -6.56 -18.79 -8.41
N MET A 241 -7.86 -18.86 -8.16
CA MET A 241 -8.45 -18.45 -6.88
C MET A 241 -7.93 -19.25 -5.68
N SER A 242 -7.57 -20.52 -5.86
CA SER A 242 -6.96 -21.34 -4.80
C SER A 242 -5.62 -20.78 -4.30
N GLU A 243 -4.83 -20.13 -5.17
CA GLU A 243 -3.58 -19.47 -4.76
C GLU A 243 -3.88 -18.25 -3.86
N PHE A 244 -4.95 -17.52 -4.15
CA PHE A 244 -5.39 -16.39 -3.32
C PHE A 244 -6.05 -16.83 -2.00
N GLU A 245 -6.78 -17.94 -1.97
CA GLU A 245 -7.28 -18.52 -0.70
C GLU A 245 -6.15 -19.00 0.23
N ASN A 246 -5.03 -19.45 -0.34
CA ASN A 246 -3.84 -19.72 0.45
C ASN A 246 -3.29 -18.42 1.07
N ILE A 247 -3.31 -17.30 0.34
CA ILE A 247 -2.94 -15.99 0.91
C ILE A 247 -3.89 -15.59 2.05
N VAL A 248 -5.20 -15.80 1.89
CA VAL A 248 -6.20 -15.56 2.95
C VAL A 248 -5.81 -16.34 4.22
N SER A 249 -5.53 -17.64 4.08
CA SER A 249 -5.14 -18.51 5.20
C SER A 249 -3.84 -18.07 5.89
N LEU A 250 -2.84 -17.67 5.10
CA LEU A 250 -1.55 -17.17 5.62
C LEU A 250 -1.70 -15.83 6.36
N VAL A 251 -2.51 -14.92 5.80
CA VAL A 251 -2.79 -13.62 6.42
C VAL A 251 -3.53 -13.80 7.74
N GLU A 252 -4.56 -14.67 7.78
CA GLU A 252 -5.29 -14.96 9.02
C GLU A 252 -4.39 -15.52 10.13
N ALA A 253 -3.53 -16.49 9.80
CA ALA A 253 -2.57 -17.05 10.74
C ALA A 253 -1.60 -15.97 11.26
N ALA A 254 -1.10 -15.11 10.37
CA ALA A 254 -0.24 -14.00 10.77
C ALA A 254 -0.99 -13.02 11.68
N VAL A 255 -2.19 -12.57 11.32
CA VAL A 255 -2.99 -11.65 12.13
C VAL A 255 -3.28 -12.25 13.51
N GLN A 256 -3.63 -13.53 13.59
CA GLN A 256 -3.81 -14.23 14.87
C GLN A 256 -2.54 -14.13 15.74
N SER A 257 -1.36 -14.46 15.20
CA SER A 257 -0.10 -14.33 15.94
C SER A 257 0.21 -12.88 16.34
N GLY A 258 -0.12 -11.92 15.48
CA GLY A 258 0.06 -10.48 15.75
C GLY A 258 -0.81 -9.99 16.92
N ILE A 259 -2.08 -10.43 16.97
CA ILE A 259 -3.00 -10.12 18.07
C ILE A 259 -2.51 -10.77 19.37
N GLN A 260 -2.08 -12.03 19.33
CA GLN A 260 -1.52 -12.70 20.52
C GLN A 260 -0.25 -12.02 21.04
N GLU A 261 0.63 -11.55 20.15
CA GLU A 261 1.81 -10.77 20.53
C GLU A 261 1.42 -9.41 21.11
N HIS A 262 0.40 -8.76 20.56
CA HIS A 262 -0.14 -7.50 21.07
C HIS A 262 -0.72 -7.64 22.48
N ASP A 263 -1.50 -8.69 22.72
CA ASP A 263 -2.07 -8.99 24.04
C ASP A 263 -0.99 -9.20 25.10
N ALA A 264 0.13 -9.85 24.70
CA ALA A 264 1.27 -10.07 25.59
C ALA A 264 2.17 -8.83 25.76
N PHE A 265 2.40 -8.07 24.69
CA PHE A 265 3.37 -6.97 24.61
C PHE A 265 2.80 -5.73 23.88
N PRO A 266 1.79 -5.07 24.46
CA PRO A 266 1.09 -3.94 23.85
C PRO A 266 2.01 -2.77 23.52
N GLU A 267 3.01 -2.51 24.37
CA GLU A 267 4.01 -1.43 24.24
C GLU A 267 4.83 -1.51 22.95
N ARG A 268 4.91 -2.68 22.29
CA ARG A 268 5.62 -2.84 21.00
C ARG A 268 4.88 -2.24 19.81
N PHE A 269 3.57 -2.05 19.96
CA PHE A 269 2.67 -1.69 18.86
C PHE A 269 2.04 -0.32 19.06
N GLU A 270 1.87 0.10 20.31
CA GLU A 270 1.21 1.32 20.69
C GLU A 270 2.15 2.26 21.44
N THR A 271 1.95 3.56 21.28
CA THR A 271 2.53 4.59 22.16
C THR A 271 1.57 4.81 23.33
N PRO A 272 2.03 4.79 24.59
CA PRO A 272 1.19 5.07 25.76
C PRO A 272 0.43 6.39 25.67
N LEU A 273 -0.78 6.42 26.22
CA LEU A 273 -1.65 7.61 26.24
C LEU A 273 -0.97 8.82 26.92
N GLU A 274 -0.17 8.58 27.95
CA GLU A 274 0.52 9.61 28.73
C GLU A 274 1.58 10.34 27.88
N GLU A 275 2.39 9.61 27.12
CA GLU A 275 3.35 10.21 26.18
C GLU A 275 2.68 10.96 25.02
N ARG A 276 1.43 10.59 24.69
CA ARG A 276 0.66 11.25 23.65
C ARG A 276 0.10 12.59 24.12
N ALA A 277 -0.48 12.67 25.32
CA ALA A 277 -1.01 13.92 25.87
C ALA A 277 0.09 14.99 25.91
N THR A 278 1.30 14.61 26.37
CA THR A 278 2.45 15.52 26.41
C THR A 278 2.91 15.93 25.00
N LYS A 279 2.87 15.03 24.00
CA LYS A 279 3.24 15.37 22.61
C LYS A 279 2.18 16.20 21.90
N SER A 280 0.89 15.93 22.08
CA SER A 280 -0.20 16.71 21.47
C SER A 280 -0.27 18.12 22.04
N GLU A 281 -0.07 18.31 23.35
CA GLU A 281 -0.01 19.64 23.96
C GLU A 281 1.17 20.48 23.42
N ILE A 282 2.32 19.85 23.16
CA ILE A 282 3.50 20.51 22.57
C ILE A 282 3.32 20.77 21.05
N GLU A 283 2.56 19.94 20.34
CA GLU A 283 2.30 20.09 18.91
C GLU A 283 1.18 21.12 18.64
N ASP A 284 0.13 21.18 19.47
CA ASP A 284 -0.95 22.16 19.37
C ASP A 284 -0.44 23.59 19.62
N GLU A 285 0.56 23.80 20.50
CA GLU A 285 1.26 25.10 20.64
C GLU A 285 2.13 25.49 19.42
N LYS A 286 2.47 24.54 18.53
CA LYS A 286 3.34 24.76 17.35
C LYS A 286 2.58 24.86 16.03
N THR A 287 1.25 24.93 16.06
CA THR A 287 0.40 24.78 14.87
C THR A 287 0.44 25.91 13.85
N ASP A 288 1.04 27.07 14.14
CA ASP A 288 1.09 28.18 13.16
C ASP A 288 2.41 28.32 12.37
N ALA A 289 3.45 27.53 12.64
CA ALA A 289 4.80 27.84 12.11
C ALA A 289 5.66 26.66 11.61
N GLN A 290 5.18 25.42 11.59
CA GLN A 290 5.95 24.30 11.04
C GLN A 290 5.27 23.69 9.81
N PRO A 291 6.03 23.46 8.71
CA PRO A 291 5.47 22.85 7.52
C PRO A 291 5.03 21.41 7.83
N PRO A 292 3.92 20.95 7.25
CA PRO A 292 3.44 19.59 7.44
C PRO A 292 4.52 18.59 7.00
N SER A 293 4.84 17.61 7.86
CA SER A 293 5.86 16.57 7.60
C SER A 293 5.20 15.22 7.34
N SER A 294 5.78 14.40 6.45
CA SER A 294 5.29 13.03 6.25
C SER A 294 5.46 12.18 7.51
N LYS A 295 6.47 12.47 8.35
CA LYS A 295 6.71 11.75 9.61
C LYS A 295 5.60 11.97 10.62
N ALA A 296 5.11 13.21 10.74
CA ALA A 296 3.97 13.55 11.60
C ALA A 296 2.70 12.84 11.10
N THR A 297 2.47 12.89 9.78
CA THR A 297 1.35 12.18 9.14
C THR A 297 1.43 10.67 9.40
N VAL A 298 2.59 10.05 9.22
CA VAL A 298 2.81 8.62 9.53
C VAL A 298 2.50 8.33 11.00
N ALA A 299 2.96 9.15 11.94
CA ALA A 299 2.70 8.94 13.37
C ALA A 299 1.20 9.03 13.72
N GLN A 300 0.46 9.95 13.09
CA GLN A 300 -0.98 10.11 13.26
C GLN A 300 -1.74 8.84 12.86
N TYR A 301 -1.47 8.31 11.66
CA TYR A 301 -2.18 7.16 11.10
C TYR A 301 -1.54 5.80 11.43
N LYS A 302 -0.40 5.76 12.12
CA LYS A 302 0.26 4.50 12.50
C LYS A 302 -0.72 3.58 13.24
N ARG A 303 -0.81 2.34 12.79
CA ARG A 303 -1.53 1.25 13.43
C ARG A 303 -0.65 0.01 13.48
N PRO A 304 -0.99 -0.99 14.30
CA PRO A 304 -0.38 -2.29 14.16
C PRO A 304 -0.52 -2.82 12.73
N TRP A 305 0.43 -3.64 12.29
CA TRP A 305 0.56 -4.04 10.88
C TRP A 305 -0.57 -4.95 10.39
N TRP A 306 -1.38 -5.52 11.29
CA TRP A 306 -2.59 -6.29 10.96
C TRP A 306 -3.84 -5.43 10.79
N VAL A 307 -3.74 -4.10 10.94
CA VAL A 307 -4.84 -3.15 10.78
C VAL A 307 -4.62 -2.37 9.48
N CYS A 308 -5.70 -2.16 8.72
CA CYS A 308 -5.68 -1.32 7.53
C CYS A 308 -5.21 0.10 7.90
N GLN A 309 -4.26 0.62 7.13
CA GLN A 309 -3.68 1.94 7.36
C GLN A 309 -3.13 2.51 6.04
N PRO A 310 -3.16 3.85 5.87
CA PRO A 310 -2.73 4.48 4.63
C PRO A 310 -1.22 4.36 4.41
N TYR A 311 -0.83 4.29 3.14
CA TYR A 311 0.57 4.49 2.75
C TYR A 311 0.86 5.99 2.58
N VAL A 312 1.69 6.54 3.46
CA VAL A 312 2.16 7.92 3.38
C VAL A 312 3.48 7.95 2.63
N ARG A 313 3.53 8.67 1.51
CA ARG A 313 4.78 8.93 0.78
C ARG A 313 5.57 10.05 1.47
N PRO A 314 6.90 9.95 1.53
CA PRO A 314 7.74 11.07 1.97
C PRO A 314 7.49 12.29 1.08
N LEU A 315 7.54 13.48 1.66
CA LEU A 315 7.45 14.72 0.89
C LEU A 315 8.67 14.88 -0.01
N PRO A 316 8.62 15.68 -1.08
CA PRO A 316 9.74 15.80 -2.00
C PRO A 316 11.05 16.21 -1.32
N GLU A 317 10.98 17.14 -0.37
CA GLU A 317 12.13 17.58 0.41
C GLU A 317 12.71 16.46 1.28
N GLU A 318 11.84 15.69 1.95
CA GLU A 318 12.25 14.53 2.78
C GLU A 318 12.78 13.38 1.92
N ALA A 319 12.21 13.15 0.74
CA ALA A 319 12.66 12.14 -0.21
C ALA A 319 14.04 12.48 -0.80
N LEU A 320 14.34 13.76 -1.03
CA LEU A 320 15.69 14.22 -1.40
C LEU A 320 16.68 13.97 -0.25
N GLN A 321 16.31 14.26 0.99
CA GLN A 321 17.16 14.04 2.16
C GLN A 321 17.47 12.54 2.39
N ILE A 322 16.49 11.66 2.16
CA ILE A 322 16.64 10.20 2.33
C ILE A 322 17.32 9.56 1.09
N GLY A 323 17.62 10.36 0.05
CA GLY A 323 18.25 9.87 -1.19
C GLY A 323 17.31 9.06 -2.10
N ALA A 324 16.02 8.99 -1.76
CA ALA A 324 14.97 8.35 -2.56
C ALA A 324 14.64 9.17 -3.82
N MET A 325 15.12 10.40 -3.91
CA MET A 325 15.13 11.22 -5.12
C MET A 325 16.53 11.70 -5.47
N GLN A 326 16.81 11.70 -6.78
CA GLN A 326 17.98 12.35 -7.35
C GLN A 326 17.55 13.56 -8.19
N PRO A 327 18.17 14.74 -8.02
CA PRO A 327 17.84 15.89 -8.84
C PRO A 327 18.12 15.59 -10.31
N LYS A 328 17.21 15.98 -11.22
CA LYS A 328 17.43 15.78 -12.65
C LYS A 328 18.60 16.64 -13.10
N LYS A 329 19.44 16.13 -14.02
CA LYS A 329 20.59 16.88 -14.59
C LYS A 329 20.20 18.29 -15.08
N ARG A 330 18.99 18.44 -15.62
CA ARG A 330 18.43 19.73 -16.04
C ARG A 330 18.21 20.70 -14.88
N ASP A 331 17.70 20.23 -13.75
CA ASP A 331 17.42 21.07 -12.57
C ASP A 331 18.73 21.47 -11.87
N ILE A 332 19.74 20.59 -11.91
CA ILE A 332 21.10 20.92 -11.49
C ILE A 332 21.71 22.01 -12.39
N LEU A 333 21.51 21.90 -13.71
CA LEU A 333 21.98 22.92 -14.68
C LEU A 333 21.28 24.26 -14.51
N VAL A 334 19.96 24.25 -14.26
CA VAL A 334 19.19 25.48 -14.00
C VAL A 334 19.65 26.13 -12.71
N ARG A 335 19.78 25.38 -11.60
CA ARG A 335 20.32 25.92 -10.34
C ARG A 335 21.74 26.44 -10.50
N LYS A 336 22.61 25.73 -11.23
CA LYS A 336 23.97 26.17 -11.52
C LYS A 336 24.00 27.43 -12.38
N ASN A 337 23.07 27.59 -13.31
CA ASN A 337 22.96 28.81 -14.13
C ASN A 337 22.36 29.99 -13.33
N GLU A 338 21.43 29.72 -12.41
CA GLU A 338 20.89 30.70 -11.45
C GLU A 338 21.96 31.16 -10.45
N GLU A 339 22.76 30.25 -9.91
CA GLU A 339 23.92 30.53 -9.05
C GLU A 339 25.03 31.32 -9.77
N LEU A 340 25.15 31.15 -11.09
CA LEU A 340 26.09 31.89 -11.94
C LEU A 340 25.53 33.23 -12.44
N GLY A 341 24.36 33.67 -11.95
CA GLY A 341 23.78 34.98 -12.27
C GLY A 341 23.38 35.15 -13.75
N LYS A 342 23.23 34.06 -14.51
CA LYS A 342 22.77 34.12 -15.90
C LYS A 342 21.25 34.00 -15.91
N VAL A 343 20.58 35.15 -16.07
CA VAL A 343 19.12 35.21 -16.28
C VAL A 343 18.78 34.41 -17.54
N VAL A 344 18.10 33.28 -17.38
CA VAL A 344 17.42 32.62 -18.48
C VAL A 344 16.02 33.23 -18.54
N GLU A 345 15.81 34.17 -19.47
CA GLU A 345 14.46 34.65 -19.77
C GLU A 345 13.60 33.47 -20.23
N ARG A 346 12.51 33.21 -19.49
CA ARG A 346 11.42 32.35 -19.96
C ARG A 346 10.44 33.22 -20.74
N ASN A 347 10.54 33.19 -22.06
CA ASN A 347 9.43 33.66 -22.90
C ASN A 347 8.41 32.52 -23.06
N GLY A 348 7.14 32.87 -22.82
CA GLY A 348 5.99 32.00 -22.97
C GLY A 348 5.54 31.87 -24.44
N ASP A 349 4.95 30.71 -24.73
CA ASP A 349 4.16 30.30 -25.89
C ASP A 349 4.65 30.60 -27.32
N GLY A 350 4.60 29.56 -28.15
CA GLY A 350 4.42 29.68 -29.59
C GLY A 350 5.66 29.37 -30.44
N ASP A 351 5.39 28.72 -31.56
CA ASP A 351 6.31 28.12 -32.53
C ASP A 351 7.34 29.06 -33.20
N VAL A 352 8.49 28.46 -33.57
CA VAL A 352 9.56 28.83 -34.56
C VAL A 352 10.10 30.27 -34.68
N ASP A 353 11.44 30.45 -34.59
CA ASP A 353 12.28 30.64 -35.79
C ASP A 353 13.79 30.78 -35.51
N ALA A 354 14.57 30.41 -36.52
CA ALA A 354 16.03 30.35 -36.55
C ALA A 354 16.73 31.71 -36.46
N ILE A 355 17.91 31.74 -35.81
CA ILE A 355 18.94 32.74 -36.13
C ILE A 355 20.27 32.03 -36.39
N ALA A 356 20.78 32.32 -37.59
CA ALA A 356 21.92 31.75 -38.27
C ALA A 356 23.26 32.17 -37.66
N GLY A 357 24.25 31.27 -37.80
CA GLY A 357 25.64 31.52 -37.47
C GLY A 357 26.48 30.24 -37.50
N THR A 358 26.55 29.56 -38.64
CA THR A 358 27.64 28.61 -38.98
C THR A 358 28.78 29.40 -39.64
N PRO A 359 30.05 28.93 -39.67
CA PRO A 359 30.49 27.61 -40.17
C PRO A 359 31.48 26.92 -39.19
N ASP A 360 31.92 25.67 -39.28
CA ASP A 360 31.79 24.56 -40.22
C ASP A 360 32.30 23.31 -39.46
N GLY A 361 31.86 22.10 -39.85
CA GLY A 361 32.69 20.90 -39.70
C GLY A 361 32.13 19.75 -38.86
N LEU A 362 31.60 18.76 -39.58
CA LEU A 362 31.67 17.31 -39.33
C LEU A 362 30.62 16.63 -38.42
N ALA A 363 29.72 15.92 -39.13
CA ALA A 363 29.29 14.53 -38.91
C ALA A 363 28.53 14.22 -37.61
N SER A 364 27.20 14.04 -37.69
CA SER A 364 26.52 12.75 -37.92
C SER A 364 26.63 11.75 -36.77
N GLY A 365 25.49 11.27 -36.28
CA GLY A 365 25.43 10.06 -35.48
C GLY A 365 24.54 10.20 -34.27
N SER A 366 23.32 9.68 -34.40
CA SER A 366 22.64 8.98 -33.32
C SER A 366 23.62 8.14 -32.50
N ASP A 367 23.45 8.04 -31.19
CA ASP A 367 23.41 6.70 -30.59
C ASP A 367 22.86 6.69 -29.16
N LYS A 368 22.13 5.60 -28.92
CA LYS A 368 21.81 5.04 -27.62
C LYS A 368 23.10 4.55 -26.95
N GLU A 369 22.94 4.10 -25.71
CA GLU A 369 23.90 3.26 -24.96
C GLU A 369 24.94 4.06 -24.17
N ASN A 370 24.72 4.16 -22.85
CA ASN A 370 25.82 4.40 -21.93
C ASN A 370 26.10 3.09 -21.19
N CYS A 371 27.19 2.47 -21.60
CA CYS A 371 27.76 1.26 -21.03
C CYS A 371 28.55 1.60 -19.76
N THR A 372 28.50 0.66 -18.83
CA THR A 372 29.17 0.62 -17.53
C THR A 372 30.70 0.73 -17.68
N LEU A 373 31.34 1.62 -16.91
CA LEU A 373 32.80 1.61 -16.73
C LEU A 373 33.16 1.41 -15.26
N VAL A 374 34.00 0.40 -15.03
CA VAL A 374 34.61 -0.02 -13.76
C VAL A 374 35.92 0.77 -13.59
N PRO A 375 36.31 1.22 -12.37
CA PRO A 375 37.57 1.91 -12.18
C PRO A 375 38.73 0.93 -11.93
N SER A 376 39.84 1.12 -12.67
CA SER A 376 41.11 0.42 -12.47
C SER A 376 41.96 1.06 -11.36
N ALA A 377 42.68 0.19 -10.64
CA ALA A 377 43.59 0.48 -9.55
C ALA A 377 44.83 1.30 -9.98
N VAL A 378 45.32 2.13 -9.06
CA VAL A 378 46.58 2.86 -9.15
C VAL A 378 47.61 2.17 -8.25
N SER A 379 48.74 1.79 -8.83
CA SER A 379 49.99 1.46 -8.13
C SER A 379 50.98 2.61 -8.34
N GLY A 380 51.48 3.16 -7.24
CA GLY A 380 52.60 4.10 -7.15
C GLY A 380 53.22 3.99 -5.78
#